data_AF-A0A177SZ15-F1
#
_entry.id   AF-A0A177SZ15-F1
#
_cell.length_a   1.000
_cell.length_b   1.000
_cell.length_c   1.000
_cell.angle_alpha   90.00
_cell.angle_beta   90.00
_cell.angle_gamma   90.00
#
_symmetry.space_group_name_H-M   'P 1'
#
loop_
_entity.id
_entity.type
_entity.pdbx_description
1 polymer ?
#
loop_
_entity_poly.entity_id
_entity_poly.type
_entity_poly.pdbx_seq_one_letter_code
_entity_poly.pdbx_strand_id
1 'polypeptide(L)'
;THRTHQANTPLFRPVTTNCKGELRFTSTIARRLDSLGALTRGQRQTGGQNLFDPADNLESEYAKAALSTWFALLADGKLKSATLIDFQRRSGLKIVSEDGILEEDLPPIQRWLNRILALPIGMQNAIFEEFLGLVEARVSAAREAGSLDVGVETLRVEHAEVAEDIVLRTDERTGATSHLLQLALKTRARPISLERVLERRDYADGCILLHNTKSGKAALAEPSRHFMTEQGELIRRVILHRPLRREYQHFDELAESAWEEAPRRTFEKLWQDEVGELAERLTTETVYLATGLLLPIWSSLPINYLEVRRIVDEEGRSWLGRMVHELDVAKLLEKFDVASTVELSPDTIIRALGEGRTIPIKQPFEATFKCSRVAGEQRYEIVGAPAEQLPWLKSIGCFTEIISFRTRVFIPTATASPVISDLLHL
;
A
#
# COMPACT_ATOMS: atom_id res chain seq x y z
N THR A 1 19.02 -17.26 -16.05
CA THR A 1 18.71 -18.54 -15.37
C THR A 1 19.68 -18.72 -14.21
N HIS A 2 19.19 -18.99 -13.01
CA HIS A 2 20.06 -19.42 -11.91
C HIS A 2 20.66 -20.77 -12.27
N ARG A 3 21.99 -20.85 -12.35
CA ARG A 3 22.71 -22.11 -12.52
C ARG A 3 23.31 -22.52 -11.18
N THR A 4 23.34 -23.81 -10.90
CA THR A 4 24.06 -24.37 -9.73
C THR A 4 25.53 -23.90 -9.79
N HIS A 5 26.07 -23.39 -8.67
CA HIS A 5 27.40 -22.75 -8.55
C HIS A 5 27.56 -21.31 -9.07
N GLN A 6 26.47 -20.56 -9.21
CA GLN A 6 26.56 -19.13 -9.54
C GLN A 6 27.05 -18.31 -8.32
N ALA A 7 28.21 -17.64 -8.45
CA ALA A 7 28.81 -16.83 -7.39
C ALA A 7 28.05 -15.51 -7.10
N ASN A 8 27.43 -14.91 -8.12
CA ASN A 8 26.66 -13.66 -8.00
C ASN A 8 25.32 -13.77 -8.74
N THR A 9 24.24 -13.32 -8.13
CA THR A 9 22.89 -13.26 -8.73
C THR A 9 22.91 -12.46 -10.05
N PRO A 10 22.19 -12.89 -11.10
CA PRO A 10 22.15 -12.15 -12.36
C PRO A 10 21.42 -10.80 -12.18
N LEU A 11 22.01 -9.73 -12.74
CA LEU A 11 21.40 -8.40 -12.78
C LEU A 11 20.57 -8.27 -14.06
N PHE A 12 19.27 -7.97 -13.91
CA PHE A 12 18.39 -7.63 -15.01
C PHE A 12 18.18 -6.12 -15.04
N ARG A 13 18.44 -5.48 -16.18
CA ARG A 13 18.12 -4.06 -16.41
C ARG A 13 17.24 -3.96 -17.65
N PRO A 14 15.91 -3.84 -17.52
CA PRO A 14 15.05 -3.56 -18.66
C PRO A 14 15.43 -2.18 -19.22
N VAL A 15 15.52 -2.09 -20.55
CA VAL A 15 15.79 -0.83 -21.26
C VAL A 15 14.57 -0.54 -22.12
N THR A 16 13.97 0.63 -21.94
CA THR A 16 12.84 1.12 -22.74
C THR A 16 13.19 2.47 -23.32
N THR A 17 12.75 2.76 -24.54
CA THR A 17 12.83 4.10 -25.12
C THR A 17 11.70 4.99 -24.56
N ASN A 18 11.59 6.22 -25.08
CA ASN A 18 10.46 7.10 -24.80
C ASN A 18 9.16 6.68 -25.53
N CYS A 19 9.13 5.52 -26.18
CA CYS A 19 7.93 4.92 -26.75
C CYS A 19 7.20 4.08 -25.70
N LYS A 20 6.13 4.62 -25.10
CA LYS A 20 5.37 3.92 -24.05
C LYS A 20 4.70 2.63 -24.54
N GLY A 21 4.51 2.46 -25.85
CA GLY A 21 4.08 1.19 -26.44
C GLY A 21 5.00 0.01 -26.08
N GLU A 22 6.28 0.28 -25.81
CA GLU A 22 7.24 -0.74 -25.38
C GLU A 22 6.95 -1.29 -23.98
N LEU A 23 6.19 -0.57 -23.14
CA LEU A 23 5.80 -1.03 -21.80
C LEU A 23 5.01 -2.33 -21.84
N ARG A 24 4.31 -2.62 -22.94
CA ARG A 24 3.69 -3.93 -23.16
C ARG A 24 4.70 -5.08 -23.09
N PHE A 25 5.87 -4.90 -23.70
CA PHE A 25 6.92 -5.93 -23.71
C PHE A 25 7.54 -6.08 -22.33
N THR A 26 7.82 -4.95 -21.67
CA THR A 26 8.33 -4.92 -20.31
C THR A 26 7.36 -5.57 -19.32
N SER A 27 6.06 -5.31 -19.45
CA SER A 27 5.01 -5.94 -18.64
C SER A 27 4.91 -7.45 -18.86
N THR A 28 5.05 -7.90 -20.11
CA THR A 28 5.11 -9.34 -20.43
C THR A 28 6.33 -10.01 -19.79
N ILE A 29 7.47 -9.32 -19.78
CA ILE A 29 8.69 -9.78 -19.12
C ILE A 29 8.50 -9.84 -17.60
N ALA A 30 7.94 -8.78 -16.98
CA ALA A 30 7.61 -8.73 -15.56
C ALA A 30 6.74 -9.93 -15.15
N ARG A 31 5.63 -10.16 -15.87
CA ARG A 31 4.73 -11.30 -15.63
C ARG A 31 5.43 -12.65 -15.76
N ARG A 32 6.29 -12.84 -16.77
CA ARG A 32 7.03 -14.09 -16.98
C ARG A 32 8.04 -14.33 -15.86
N LEU A 33 8.72 -13.27 -15.39
CA LEU A 33 9.64 -13.34 -14.26
C LEU A 33 8.88 -13.68 -12.96
N ASP A 34 7.72 -13.07 -12.72
CA ASP A 34 6.86 -13.38 -11.58
C ASP A 34 6.38 -14.85 -11.61
N SER A 35 6.01 -15.33 -12.80
CA SER A 35 5.58 -16.72 -13.01
C SER A 35 6.73 -17.72 -12.84
N LEU A 36 7.94 -17.38 -13.27
CA LEU A 36 9.15 -18.20 -13.12
C LEU A 36 9.57 -18.34 -11.65
N GLY A 37 9.42 -17.28 -10.85
CA GLY A 37 9.64 -17.35 -9.43
C GLY A 37 8.60 -18.23 -8.71
N ALA A 38 7.33 -18.20 -9.14
CA ALA A 38 6.31 -19.11 -8.60
C ALA A 38 6.64 -20.61 -8.85
N LEU A 39 7.31 -20.93 -9.97
CA LEU A 39 7.71 -22.29 -10.34
C LEU A 39 9.01 -22.79 -9.69
N THR A 40 9.86 -21.88 -9.19
CA THR A 40 11.14 -22.25 -8.54
C THR A 40 10.99 -22.18 -7.01
N ARG A 41 10.70 -23.32 -6.39
CA ARG A 41 10.61 -23.49 -4.91
C ARG A 41 9.78 -22.41 -4.17
N GLY A 42 8.67 -21.99 -4.74
CA GLY A 42 7.73 -21.06 -4.09
C GLY A 42 8.32 -19.67 -3.77
N GLN A 43 9.49 -19.34 -4.31
CA GLN A 43 10.09 -18.01 -4.19
C GLN A 43 9.87 -17.26 -5.50
N ARG A 44 8.86 -16.38 -5.54
CA ARG A 44 8.68 -15.38 -6.62
C ARG A 44 9.94 -14.51 -6.87
N GLN A 45 10.99 -14.67 -6.06
CA GLN A 45 12.20 -13.84 -5.97
C GLN A 45 13.35 -14.14 -6.95
N THR A 46 13.30 -15.17 -7.80
CA THR A 46 14.47 -15.50 -8.66
C THR A 46 14.59 -14.68 -9.95
N GLY A 47 13.86 -13.57 -10.10
CA GLY A 47 13.96 -12.75 -11.31
C GLY A 47 13.55 -11.27 -11.23
N GLY A 48 12.80 -10.85 -10.21
CA GLY A 48 12.18 -9.51 -10.16
C GLY A 48 12.45 -8.74 -8.87
N GLN A 49 13.70 -8.66 -8.38
CA GLN A 49 14.04 -7.82 -7.22
C GLN A 49 13.55 -6.37 -7.42
N ASN A 50 12.41 -5.97 -6.82
CA ASN A 50 11.86 -4.61 -6.88
C ASN A 50 11.94 -3.94 -8.28
N LEU A 51 11.94 -4.77 -9.35
CA LEU A 51 12.32 -4.33 -10.68
C LEU A 51 11.13 -3.73 -11.42
N PHE A 52 9.91 -4.08 -10.96
CA PHE A 52 8.63 -3.67 -11.51
C PHE A 52 7.69 -3.36 -10.34
N ASP A 53 7.01 -2.22 -10.41
CA ASP A 53 5.90 -1.93 -9.50
C ASP A 53 4.69 -2.78 -9.92
N PRO A 54 3.80 -3.21 -9.01
CA PRO A 54 2.53 -3.84 -9.39
C PRO A 54 1.75 -3.08 -10.48
N ALA A 55 1.90 -1.75 -10.56
CA ALA A 55 1.34 -0.94 -11.63
C ALA A 55 1.95 -1.20 -13.03
N ASP A 56 3.15 -1.77 -13.12
CA ASP A 56 3.81 -2.15 -14.37
C ASP A 56 3.28 -3.49 -14.93
N ASN A 57 2.48 -4.23 -14.14
CA ASN A 57 1.75 -5.40 -14.63
C ASN A 57 0.43 -4.95 -15.30
N LEU A 58 0.53 -4.66 -16.60
CA LEU A 58 -0.59 -4.29 -17.47
C LEU A 58 -1.59 -5.41 -17.73
N GLU A 59 -1.38 -6.62 -17.22
CA GLU A 59 -2.36 -7.72 -17.29
C GLU A 59 -3.01 -8.03 -15.93
N SER A 60 -2.68 -7.25 -14.89
CA SER A 60 -3.29 -7.38 -13.56
C SER A 60 -4.80 -7.07 -13.56
N GLU A 61 -5.53 -7.54 -12.55
CA GLU A 61 -6.94 -7.19 -12.37
C GLU A 61 -7.14 -5.68 -12.20
N TYR A 62 -6.18 -4.98 -11.58
CA TYR A 62 -6.19 -3.51 -11.50
C TYR A 62 -6.06 -2.86 -12.87
N ALA A 63 -5.19 -3.39 -13.74
CA ALA A 63 -5.02 -2.89 -15.11
C ALA A 63 -6.26 -3.15 -15.97
N LYS A 64 -6.91 -4.32 -15.82
CA LYS A 64 -8.17 -4.64 -16.51
C LYS A 64 -9.29 -3.71 -16.06
N ALA A 65 -9.44 -3.49 -14.75
CA ALA A 65 -10.44 -2.56 -14.21
C ALA A 65 -10.16 -1.11 -14.65
N ALA A 66 -8.90 -0.69 -14.66
CA ALA A 66 -8.49 0.61 -15.18
C ALA A 66 -8.86 0.78 -16.66
N LEU A 67 -8.71 -0.28 -17.47
CA LEU A 67 -9.07 -0.25 -18.89
C LEU A 67 -10.57 -0.05 -19.09
N SER A 68 -11.42 -0.71 -18.30
CA SER A 68 -12.88 -0.50 -18.36
C SER A 68 -13.24 0.95 -18.06
N THR A 69 -12.62 1.56 -17.05
CA THR A 69 -12.79 3.00 -16.76
C THR A 69 -12.24 3.88 -17.87
N TRP A 70 -11.10 3.53 -18.46
CA TRP A 70 -10.55 4.26 -19.59
C TRP A 70 -11.52 4.28 -20.78
N PHE A 71 -12.17 3.15 -21.10
CA PHE A 71 -13.21 3.11 -22.13
C PHE A 71 -14.44 3.96 -21.80
N ALA A 72 -14.88 3.96 -20.54
CA ALA A 72 -15.98 4.82 -20.11
C ALA A 72 -15.64 6.31 -20.25
N LEU A 73 -14.43 6.71 -19.84
CA LEU A 73 -13.97 8.09 -20.00
C LEU A 73 -13.80 8.48 -21.48
N LEU A 74 -13.40 7.55 -22.34
CA LEU A 74 -13.34 7.75 -23.79
C LEU A 74 -14.73 7.99 -24.39
N ALA A 75 -15.72 7.19 -23.98
CA ALA A 75 -17.10 7.32 -24.42
C ALA A 75 -17.73 8.64 -23.95
N ASP A 76 -17.42 9.06 -22.72
CA ASP A 76 -17.84 10.34 -22.14
C ASP A 76 -17.11 11.56 -22.74
N GLY A 77 -16.10 11.35 -23.59
CA GLY A 77 -15.31 12.43 -24.19
C GLY A 77 -14.42 13.19 -23.19
N LYS A 78 -14.11 12.58 -22.05
CA LYS A 78 -13.31 13.19 -20.96
C LYS A 78 -11.80 13.03 -21.17
N LEU A 79 -11.39 12.16 -22.08
CA LEU A 79 -9.97 11.93 -22.38
C LEU A 79 -9.42 13.00 -23.32
N LYS A 80 -8.17 13.40 -23.07
CA LYS A 80 -7.43 14.34 -23.93
C LYS A 80 -6.64 13.60 -25.00
N SER A 81 -6.27 12.34 -24.76
CA SER A 81 -5.42 11.56 -25.65
C SER A 81 -6.07 11.20 -26.98
N ALA A 82 -7.39 11.00 -27.00
CA ALA A 82 -8.14 10.61 -28.19
C ALA A 82 -9.63 10.91 -28.03
N THR A 83 -10.31 11.17 -29.15
CA THR A 83 -11.78 11.15 -29.20
C THR A 83 -12.26 9.74 -29.53
N LEU A 84 -13.47 9.39 -29.10
CA LEU A 84 -14.09 8.09 -29.38
C LEU A 84 -14.07 7.74 -30.88
N ILE A 85 -14.50 8.67 -31.73
CA ILE A 85 -14.56 8.49 -33.18
C ILE A 85 -13.17 8.24 -33.77
N ASP A 86 -12.19 9.07 -33.41
CA ASP A 86 -10.82 8.93 -33.95
C ASP A 86 -10.17 7.63 -33.46
N PHE A 87 -10.36 7.29 -32.19
CA PHE A 87 -9.83 6.07 -31.60
C PHE A 87 -10.42 4.82 -32.25
N GLN A 88 -11.74 4.71 -32.40
CA GLN A 88 -12.37 3.55 -33.04
C GLN A 88 -11.92 3.40 -34.50
N ARG A 89 -11.86 4.52 -35.24
CA ARG A 89 -11.43 4.52 -36.64
C ARG A 89 -9.99 4.00 -36.80
N ARG A 90 -9.06 4.44 -35.94
CA ARG A 90 -7.64 4.08 -36.04
C ARG A 90 -7.32 2.71 -35.45
N SER A 91 -7.95 2.36 -34.33
CA SER A 91 -7.70 1.09 -33.63
C SER A 91 -8.48 -0.08 -34.22
N GLY A 92 -9.58 0.19 -34.93
CA GLY A 92 -10.52 -0.82 -35.39
C GLY A 92 -11.27 -1.53 -34.26
N LEU A 93 -11.29 -0.93 -33.06
CA LEU A 93 -12.05 -1.43 -31.92
C LEU A 93 -13.43 -0.79 -31.90
N LYS A 94 -14.44 -1.58 -31.54
CA LYS A 94 -15.79 -1.11 -31.25
C LYS A 94 -15.90 -0.93 -29.74
N ILE A 95 -16.19 0.29 -29.29
CA ILE A 95 -16.28 0.65 -27.86
C ILE A 95 -17.71 0.99 -27.48
N VAL A 96 -18.43 1.68 -28.36
CA VAL A 96 -19.87 1.94 -28.21
C VAL A 96 -20.71 1.26 -29.29
N SER A 97 -21.95 0.94 -28.94
CA SER A 97 -22.99 0.50 -29.85
C SER A 97 -23.52 1.66 -30.71
N GLU A 98 -24.38 1.37 -31.67
CA GLU A 98 -24.99 2.39 -32.55
C GLU A 98 -25.81 3.42 -31.76
N ASP A 99 -26.29 3.05 -30.56
CA ASP A 99 -27.04 3.91 -29.65
C ASP A 99 -26.15 4.76 -28.71
N GLY A 100 -24.83 4.67 -28.85
CA GLY A 100 -23.86 5.45 -28.05
C GLY A 100 -23.62 4.90 -26.64
N ILE A 101 -24.12 3.71 -26.33
CA ILE A 101 -23.89 3.01 -25.05
C ILE A 101 -22.62 2.16 -25.18
N LEU A 102 -21.85 2.02 -24.10
CA LEU A 102 -20.72 1.09 -24.08
C LEU A 102 -21.17 -0.33 -24.45
N GLU A 103 -20.40 -1.00 -25.30
CA GLU A 103 -20.63 -2.40 -25.65
C GLU A 103 -20.55 -3.30 -24.40
N GLU A 104 -21.40 -4.33 -24.35
CA GLU A 104 -21.36 -5.31 -23.25
C GLU A 104 -20.05 -6.11 -23.23
N ASP A 105 -19.54 -6.46 -24.42
CA ASP A 105 -18.27 -7.18 -24.59
C ASP A 105 -17.16 -6.21 -25.03
N LEU A 106 -16.62 -5.47 -24.07
CA LEU A 106 -15.52 -4.55 -24.32
C LEU A 106 -14.22 -5.30 -24.71
N PRO A 107 -13.38 -4.73 -25.60
CA PRO A 107 -12.16 -5.38 -26.02
C PRO A 107 -11.23 -5.72 -24.84
N PRO A 108 -10.73 -6.97 -24.74
CA PRO A 108 -9.83 -7.35 -23.66
C PRO A 108 -8.48 -6.62 -23.75
N ILE A 109 -7.80 -6.48 -22.61
CA ILE A 109 -6.57 -5.69 -22.49
C ILE A 109 -5.48 -6.08 -23.48
N GLN A 110 -5.31 -7.37 -23.76
CA GLN A 110 -4.33 -7.85 -24.74
C GLN A 110 -4.65 -7.37 -26.17
N ARG A 111 -5.94 -7.35 -26.53
CA ARG A 111 -6.43 -6.86 -27.82
C ARG A 111 -6.25 -5.34 -27.91
N TRP A 112 -6.61 -4.61 -26.85
CA TRP A 112 -6.42 -3.16 -26.77
C TRP A 112 -4.95 -2.76 -26.89
N LEU A 113 -4.07 -3.35 -26.08
CA LEU A 113 -2.62 -3.13 -26.15
C LEU A 113 -2.06 -3.43 -27.56
N ASN A 114 -2.58 -4.45 -28.24
CA ASN A 114 -2.12 -4.82 -29.59
C ASN A 114 -2.52 -3.77 -30.63
N ARG A 115 -3.69 -3.14 -30.48
CA ARG A 115 -4.15 -2.09 -31.39
C ARG A 115 -3.43 -0.78 -31.16
N ILE A 116 -3.07 -0.45 -29.92
CA ILE A 116 -2.32 0.77 -29.61
C ILE A 116 -0.94 0.76 -30.25
N LEU A 117 -0.26 -0.39 -30.31
CA LEU A 117 1.06 -0.49 -30.96
C LEU A 117 1.08 -0.02 -32.42
N ALA A 118 -0.06 -0.05 -33.11
CA ALA A 118 -0.21 0.40 -34.48
C ALA A 118 -0.54 1.90 -34.62
N LEU A 119 -0.74 2.62 -33.51
CA LEU A 119 -1.06 4.05 -33.52
C LEU A 119 0.21 4.91 -33.63
N PRO A 120 0.11 6.20 -34.01
CA PRO A 120 1.26 7.11 -33.97
C PRO A 120 1.85 7.24 -32.56
N ILE A 121 3.18 7.31 -32.43
CA ILE A 121 3.89 7.30 -31.12
C ILE A 121 3.37 8.36 -30.15
N GLY A 122 3.10 9.58 -30.62
CA GLY A 122 2.54 10.64 -29.77
C GLY A 122 1.18 10.27 -29.17
N MET A 123 0.31 9.63 -29.96
CA MET A 123 -1.00 9.15 -29.50
C MET A 123 -0.84 7.96 -28.54
N GLN A 124 0.06 7.02 -28.85
CA GLN A 124 0.39 5.93 -27.92
C GLN A 124 0.80 6.48 -26.55
N ASN A 125 1.75 7.43 -26.54
CA ASN A 125 2.28 8.00 -25.31
C ASN A 125 1.22 8.73 -24.48
N ALA A 126 0.31 9.46 -25.13
CA ALA A 126 -0.80 10.13 -24.48
C ALA A 126 -1.81 9.14 -23.88
N ILE A 127 -2.22 8.12 -24.65
CA ILE A 127 -3.15 7.08 -24.17
C ILE A 127 -2.55 6.31 -22.99
N PHE A 128 -1.30 5.89 -23.10
CA PHE A 128 -0.61 5.19 -22.01
C PHE A 128 -0.45 6.07 -20.77
N GLU A 129 -0.35 7.40 -20.90
CA GLU A 129 -0.29 8.29 -19.73
C GLU A 129 -1.57 8.25 -18.91
N GLU A 130 -2.71 8.45 -19.57
CA GLU A 130 -4.03 8.44 -18.93
C GLU A 130 -4.35 7.07 -18.36
N PHE A 131 -4.09 6.01 -19.14
CA PHE A 131 -4.31 4.63 -18.70
C PHE A 131 -3.46 4.26 -17.49
N LEU A 132 -2.15 4.54 -17.51
CA LEU A 132 -1.26 4.23 -16.38
C LEU A 132 -1.62 5.02 -15.13
N GLY A 133 -2.08 6.27 -15.27
CA GLY A 133 -2.62 7.05 -14.16
C GLY A 133 -3.81 6.36 -13.47
N LEU A 134 -4.71 5.75 -14.24
CA LEU A 134 -5.85 4.97 -13.70
C LEU A 134 -5.42 3.67 -13.02
N VAL A 135 -4.35 3.02 -13.50
CA VAL A 135 -3.77 1.83 -12.87
C VAL A 135 -3.14 2.21 -11.53
N GLU A 136 -2.32 3.27 -11.51
CA GLU A 136 -1.64 3.75 -10.31
C GLU A 136 -2.64 4.18 -9.23
N ALA A 137 -3.72 4.88 -9.60
CA ALA A 137 -4.80 5.25 -8.68
C ALA A 137 -5.41 4.03 -7.99
N ARG A 138 -5.67 2.97 -8.77
CA ARG A 138 -6.24 1.71 -8.25
C ARG A 138 -5.27 0.93 -7.39
N VAL A 139 -4.01 0.84 -7.80
CA VAL A 139 -2.97 0.17 -7.01
C VAL A 139 -2.74 0.91 -5.70
N SER A 140 -2.76 2.25 -5.70
CA SER A 140 -2.69 3.05 -4.47
C SER A 140 -3.89 2.77 -3.56
N ALA A 141 -5.11 2.85 -4.10
CA ALA A 141 -6.34 2.57 -3.34
C ALA A 141 -6.36 1.14 -2.78
N ALA A 142 -5.91 0.14 -3.56
CA ALA A 142 -5.81 -1.24 -3.12
C ALA A 142 -4.73 -1.44 -2.05
N ARG A 143 -3.60 -0.73 -2.17
CA ARG A 143 -2.52 -0.72 -1.17
C ARG A 143 -3.00 -0.09 0.14
N GLU A 144 -3.71 1.03 0.07
CA GLU A 144 -4.34 1.69 1.23
C GLU A 144 -5.43 0.81 1.87
N ALA A 145 -6.20 0.07 1.06
CA ALA A 145 -7.19 -0.89 1.53
C ALA A 145 -6.59 -2.24 1.99
N GLY A 146 -5.28 -2.43 1.87
CA GLY A 146 -4.55 -3.64 2.25
C GLY A 146 -4.76 -4.85 1.31
N SER A 147 -5.54 -4.73 0.24
CA SER A 147 -6.01 -5.84 -0.61
C SER A 147 -5.06 -6.27 -1.73
N LEU A 148 -3.79 -5.86 -1.67
CA LEU A 148 -2.78 -6.15 -2.69
C LEU A 148 -2.07 -7.49 -2.40
N ASP A 149 -2.27 -8.50 -3.25
CA ASP A 149 -1.55 -9.78 -3.18
C ASP A 149 -0.16 -9.65 -3.84
N VAL A 150 0.88 -9.53 -3.03
CA VAL A 150 2.28 -9.37 -3.49
C VAL A 150 3.04 -10.71 -3.52
N GLY A 151 2.42 -11.83 -3.13
CA GLY A 151 3.08 -13.13 -3.07
C GLY A 151 4.09 -13.27 -1.92
N VAL A 152 5.08 -14.16 -2.09
CA VAL A 152 6.07 -14.48 -1.04
C VAL A 152 7.23 -13.48 -1.04
N GLU A 153 7.27 -12.60 -0.04
CA GLU A 153 8.38 -11.66 0.17
C GLU A 153 9.35 -12.16 1.25
N THR A 154 10.66 -12.09 0.99
CA THR A 154 11.68 -12.33 2.01
C THR A 154 12.05 -11.02 2.68
N LEU A 155 11.66 -10.86 3.95
CA LEU A 155 12.06 -9.77 4.82
C LEU A 155 13.34 -10.16 5.56
N ARG A 156 14.44 -9.48 5.24
CA ARG A 156 15.70 -9.63 6.00
C ARG A 156 15.67 -8.66 7.16
N VAL A 157 15.92 -9.18 8.35
CA VAL A 157 15.98 -8.40 9.59
C VAL A 157 17.33 -8.62 10.26
N GLU A 158 17.74 -7.68 11.11
CA GLU A 158 18.97 -7.80 11.89
C GLU A 158 18.79 -8.91 12.93
N HIS A 159 17.64 -8.91 13.60
CA HIS A 159 17.28 -9.93 14.58
C HIS A 159 15.77 -10.15 14.58
N ALA A 160 15.34 -11.39 14.76
CA ALA A 160 13.95 -11.75 15.01
C ALA A 160 13.86 -12.59 16.27
N GLU A 161 12.89 -12.27 17.12
CA GLU A 161 12.59 -13.00 18.34
C GLU A 161 11.11 -13.42 18.31
N VAL A 162 10.85 -14.68 18.65
CA VAL A 162 9.48 -15.15 18.87
C VAL A 162 9.07 -14.72 20.27
N ALA A 163 8.26 -13.67 20.36
CA ALA A 163 7.72 -13.18 21.62
C ALA A 163 6.64 -14.12 22.16
N GLU A 164 5.80 -14.65 21.27
CA GLU A 164 4.76 -15.60 21.61
C GLU A 164 4.52 -16.60 20.46
N ASP A 165 4.21 -17.85 20.81
CA ASP A 165 3.83 -18.90 19.88
C ASP A 165 2.50 -19.52 20.31
N ILE A 166 1.43 -19.17 19.58
CA ILE A 166 0.06 -19.57 19.90
C ILE A 166 -0.37 -20.68 18.95
N VAL A 167 -0.72 -21.86 19.49
CA VAL A 167 -1.28 -22.96 18.69
C VAL A 167 -2.74 -22.67 18.37
N LEU A 168 -3.05 -22.45 17.09
CA LEU A 168 -4.41 -22.21 16.60
C LEU A 168 -5.21 -23.51 16.42
N ARG A 169 -4.54 -24.56 15.94
CA ARG A 169 -5.18 -25.84 15.63
C ARG A 169 -4.16 -26.96 15.60
N THR A 170 -4.55 -28.12 16.11
CA THR A 170 -3.82 -29.38 15.92
C THR A 170 -4.66 -30.30 15.04
N ASP A 171 -4.08 -30.82 13.97
CA ASP A 171 -4.75 -31.82 13.11
C ASP A 171 -4.80 -33.17 13.82
N GLU A 172 -6.00 -33.67 14.10
CA GLU A 172 -6.22 -34.90 14.89
C GLU A 172 -5.64 -36.16 14.23
N ARG A 173 -5.46 -36.16 12.90
CA ARG A 173 -5.00 -37.33 12.15
C ARG A 173 -3.48 -37.36 11.99
N THR A 174 -2.86 -36.21 11.80
CA THR A 174 -1.43 -36.10 11.50
C THR A 174 -0.60 -35.54 12.65
N GLY A 175 -1.25 -34.96 13.68
CA GLY A 175 -0.59 -34.25 14.76
C GLY A 175 0.06 -32.93 14.34
N ALA A 176 -0.08 -32.54 13.07
CA ALA A 176 0.50 -31.30 12.56
C ALA A 176 -0.25 -30.08 13.12
N THR A 177 0.50 -29.07 13.54
CA THR A 177 -0.03 -27.88 14.20
C THR A 177 -0.01 -26.66 13.29
N SER A 178 -0.98 -25.78 13.52
CA SER A 178 -1.06 -24.43 12.94
C SER A 178 -0.79 -23.44 14.06
N HIS A 179 0.07 -22.46 13.80
CA HIS A 179 0.56 -21.53 14.81
C HIS A 179 0.28 -20.09 14.38
N LEU A 180 0.09 -19.21 15.35
CA LEU A 180 0.22 -17.77 15.19
C LEU A 180 1.42 -17.32 16.02
N LEU A 181 2.48 -16.89 15.34
CA LEU A 181 3.68 -16.36 15.99
C LEU A 181 3.55 -14.84 16.14
N GLN A 182 3.82 -14.34 17.33
CA GLN A 182 4.14 -12.93 17.54
C GLN A 182 5.66 -12.77 17.48
N LEU A 183 6.13 -12.04 16.47
CA LEU A 183 7.55 -11.83 16.22
C LEU A 183 7.93 -10.38 16.53
N ALA A 184 8.95 -10.18 17.35
CA ALA A 184 9.62 -8.89 17.50
C ALA A 184 10.79 -8.82 16.51
N LEU A 185 10.64 -7.96 15.50
CA LEU A 185 11.61 -7.78 14.42
C LEU A 185 12.45 -6.53 14.67
N LYS A 186 13.76 -6.70 14.77
CA LYS A 186 14.72 -5.60 14.76
C LYS A 186 15.22 -5.39 13.34
N THR A 187 14.89 -4.25 12.76
CA THR A 187 15.29 -3.85 11.42
C THR A 187 16.19 -2.62 11.48
N ARG A 188 17.21 -2.58 10.62
CA ARG A 188 17.98 -1.37 10.36
C ARG A 188 17.36 -0.63 9.20
N ALA A 189 17.13 0.68 9.36
CA ALA A 189 16.64 1.49 8.27
C ALA A 189 17.65 1.51 7.12
N ARG A 190 17.17 1.39 5.88
CA ARG A 190 18.02 1.42 4.67
C ARG A 190 17.71 2.65 3.85
N PRO A 191 18.21 3.83 4.27
CA PRO A 191 17.96 5.06 3.55
C PRO A 191 18.63 5.05 2.17
N ILE A 192 17.99 5.71 1.21
CA ILE A 192 18.56 5.96 -0.13
C ILE A 192 19.78 6.87 0.03
N SER A 193 20.94 6.44 -0.46
CA SER A 193 22.18 7.21 -0.37
C SER A 193 22.11 8.50 -1.19
N LEU A 194 22.98 9.45 -0.88
CA LEU A 194 23.07 10.70 -1.63
C LEU A 194 23.39 10.44 -3.11
N GLU A 195 24.34 9.54 -3.39
CA GLU A 195 24.74 9.20 -4.75
C GLU A 195 23.53 8.67 -5.53
N ARG A 196 22.74 7.80 -4.89
CA ARG A 196 21.59 7.16 -5.54
C ARG A 196 20.47 8.14 -5.86
N VAL A 197 20.18 9.10 -4.99
CA VAL A 197 19.15 10.11 -5.24
C VAL A 197 19.62 11.12 -6.30
N LEU A 198 20.91 11.46 -6.33
CA LEU A 198 21.47 12.34 -7.37
C LEU A 198 21.51 11.67 -8.74
N GLU A 199 21.87 10.40 -8.83
CA GLU A 199 21.74 9.61 -10.07
C GLU A 199 20.32 9.66 -10.62
N ARG A 200 19.32 9.58 -9.73
CA ARG A 200 17.90 9.63 -10.12
C ARG A 200 17.52 10.99 -10.67
N ARG A 201 17.97 12.07 -10.03
CA ARG A 201 17.81 13.44 -10.50
C ARG A 201 18.43 13.64 -11.88
N ASP A 202 19.63 13.10 -12.11
CA ASP A 202 20.35 13.26 -13.37
C ASP A 202 19.73 12.43 -14.52
N TYR A 203 18.95 11.38 -14.19
CA TYR A 203 18.26 10.54 -15.17
C TYR A 203 16.89 11.10 -15.60
N ALA A 204 16.23 11.88 -14.75
CA ALA A 204 14.86 12.34 -14.99
C ALA A 204 14.79 13.87 -15.17
N ASP A 205 14.24 14.31 -16.30
CA ASP A 205 14.04 15.72 -16.58
C ASP A 205 13.02 16.36 -15.62
N GLY A 206 13.27 17.63 -15.26
CA GLY A 206 12.34 18.41 -14.43
C GLY A 206 12.39 18.11 -12.94
N CYS A 207 13.37 17.34 -12.47
CA CYS A 207 13.57 17.11 -11.03
C CYS A 207 14.04 18.38 -10.29
N ILE A 208 13.42 18.65 -9.15
CA ILE A 208 13.72 19.82 -8.31
C ILE A 208 14.29 19.34 -6.97
N LEU A 209 15.40 19.92 -6.55
CA LEU A 209 15.97 19.69 -5.22
C LEU A 209 15.26 20.62 -4.24
N LEU A 210 14.72 20.06 -3.15
CA LEU A 210 13.91 20.81 -2.20
C LEU A 210 14.51 20.78 -0.80
N HIS A 211 14.26 21.86 -0.07
CA HIS A 211 14.50 22.02 1.35
C HIS A 211 13.21 22.48 2.03
N ASN A 212 12.85 21.83 3.13
CA ASN A 212 11.68 22.21 3.90
C ASN A 212 12.05 23.22 4.98
N THR A 213 11.55 24.45 4.89
CA THR A 213 11.91 25.55 5.81
C THR A 213 11.45 25.35 7.24
N LYS A 214 10.41 24.53 7.48
CA LYS A 214 9.90 24.23 8.84
C LYS A 214 10.63 23.07 9.51
N SER A 215 10.89 21.99 8.77
CA SER A 215 11.51 20.77 9.31
C SER A 215 13.02 20.72 9.14
N GLY A 216 13.60 21.58 8.29
CA GLY A 216 15.02 21.58 7.98
C GLY A 216 15.48 20.37 7.17
N LYS A 217 14.56 19.59 6.58
CA LYS A 217 14.87 18.35 5.88
C LYS A 217 14.87 18.52 4.36
N ALA A 218 15.52 17.61 3.64
CA ALA A 218 15.64 17.64 2.18
C ALA A 218 14.70 16.65 1.47
N ALA A 219 14.28 16.97 0.25
CA ALA A 219 13.52 16.07 -0.64
C ALA A 219 13.92 16.28 -2.10
N LEU A 220 13.88 15.21 -2.91
CA LEU A 220 13.93 15.33 -4.36
C LEU A 220 12.49 15.27 -4.88
N ALA A 221 12.01 16.34 -5.53
CA ALA A 221 10.75 16.32 -6.26
C ALA A 221 11.00 15.84 -7.68
N GLU A 222 10.47 14.68 -8.01
CA GLU A 222 10.42 14.15 -9.38
C GLU A 222 9.02 14.40 -9.95
N PRO A 223 8.89 15.02 -11.14
CA PRO A 223 7.61 15.09 -11.83
C PRO A 223 7.03 13.69 -12.03
N SER A 224 5.81 13.48 -11.54
CA SER A 224 5.11 12.22 -11.75
C SER A 224 4.23 12.29 -12.98
N ARG A 225 3.76 11.13 -13.44
CA ARG A 225 2.68 11.08 -14.44
C ARG A 225 1.47 11.81 -13.87
N HIS A 226 0.76 12.49 -14.75
CA HIS A 226 -0.48 13.15 -14.38
C HIS A 226 -1.46 12.12 -13.80
N PHE A 227 -2.03 12.44 -12.65
CA PHE A 227 -3.08 11.64 -12.03
C PHE A 227 -4.41 12.02 -12.66
N MET A 228 -5.17 11.03 -13.11
CA MET A 228 -6.52 11.25 -13.62
C MET A 228 -7.51 10.80 -12.56
N THR A 229 -8.35 11.71 -12.09
CA THR A 229 -9.45 11.37 -11.17
C THR A 229 -10.49 10.51 -11.90
N GLU A 230 -11.36 9.82 -11.16
CA GLU A 230 -12.48 9.07 -11.77
C GLU A 230 -13.44 9.98 -12.56
N GLN A 231 -13.40 11.29 -12.29
CA GLN A 231 -14.17 12.32 -13.01
C GLN A 231 -13.48 12.81 -14.29
N GLY A 232 -12.26 12.34 -14.60
CA GLY A 232 -11.50 12.73 -15.80
C GLY A 232 -10.68 14.01 -15.65
N GLU A 233 -10.52 14.54 -14.43
CA GLU A 233 -9.67 15.70 -14.20
C GLU A 233 -8.20 15.30 -14.12
N LEU A 234 -7.36 16.04 -14.85
CA LEU A 234 -5.93 15.79 -14.92
C LEU A 234 -5.21 16.62 -13.85
N ILE A 235 -4.76 15.97 -12.77
CA ILE A 235 -4.06 16.61 -11.67
C ILE A 235 -2.55 16.37 -11.79
N ARG A 236 -1.76 17.46 -11.75
CA ARG A 236 -0.29 17.39 -11.74
C ARG A 236 0.18 16.91 -10.38
N ARG A 237 1.07 15.92 -10.35
CA ARG A 237 1.65 15.37 -9.11
C ARG A 237 3.16 15.36 -9.21
N VAL A 238 3.77 15.42 -8.04
CA VAL A 238 5.20 15.17 -7.83
C VAL A 238 5.37 14.00 -6.89
N ILE A 239 6.44 13.25 -7.11
CA ILE A 239 6.93 12.28 -6.14
C ILE A 239 8.01 12.98 -5.33
N LEU A 240 7.77 13.16 -4.05
CA LEU A 240 8.78 13.56 -3.08
C LEU A 240 9.54 12.32 -2.62
N HIS A 241 10.79 12.21 -3.07
CA HIS A 241 11.72 11.22 -2.55
C HIS A 241 12.37 11.76 -1.27
N ARG A 242 12.25 10.97 -0.20
CA ARG A 242 12.94 11.13 1.08
C ARG A 242 13.83 9.91 1.32
N PRO A 243 14.78 9.95 2.26
CA PRO A 243 15.70 8.84 2.48
C PRO A 243 15.01 7.48 2.71
N LEU A 244 13.92 7.42 3.46
CA LEU A 244 13.21 6.16 3.77
C LEU A 244 11.85 6.00 3.10
N ARG A 245 11.32 7.03 2.46
CA ARG A 245 9.95 7.02 1.93
C ARG A 245 9.84 7.77 0.62
N ARG A 246 8.83 7.37 -0.17
CA ARG A 246 8.36 8.07 -1.35
C ARG A 246 6.94 8.52 -1.07
N GLU A 247 6.67 9.81 -1.25
CA GLU A 247 5.36 10.39 -1.00
C GLU A 247 4.87 11.06 -2.27
N TYR A 248 3.61 10.85 -2.61
CA TYR A 248 3.00 11.57 -3.71
C TYR A 248 2.34 12.83 -3.16
N GLN A 249 2.64 13.98 -3.76
CA GLN A 249 2.01 15.24 -3.42
C GLN A 249 1.42 15.89 -4.67
N HIS A 250 0.30 16.58 -4.51
CA HIS A 250 -0.24 17.41 -5.57
C HIS A 250 0.70 18.59 -5.83
N PHE A 251 0.92 18.93 -7.11
CA PHE A 251 1.86 19.98 -7.47
C PHE A 251 1.44 21.34 -6.88
N ASP A 252 0.14 21.63 -6.89
CA ASP A 252 -0.40 22.89 -6.37
C ASP A 252 -0.25 22.97 -4.83
N GLU A 253 -0.50 21.86 -4.12
CA GLU A 253 -0.26 21.78 -2.68
C GLU A 253 1.22 21.89 -2.30
N LEU A 254 2.13 21.39 -3.17
CA LEU A 254 3.57 21.55 -2.94
C LEU A 254 3.95 23.03 -2.96
N ALA A 255 3.38 23.82 -3.88
CA ALA A 255 3.67 25.25 -3.98
C ALA A 255 3.18 26.05 -2.76
N GLU A 256 2.12 25.59 -2.11
CA GLU A 256 1.60 26.18 -0.86
C GLU A 256 2.26 25.62 0.41
N SER A 257 3.12 24.61 0.27
CA SER A 257 3.80 23.95 1.39
C SER A 257 5.06 24.69 1.84
N ALA A 258 5.71 24.17 2.89
CA ALA A 258 6.99 24.71 3.38
C ALA A 258 8.21 24.23 2.56
N TRP A 259 8.01 23.64 1.38
CA TRP A 259 9.08 23.15 0.52
C TRP A 259 9.54 24.23 -0.46
N GLU A 260 10.83 24.54 -0.44
CA GLU A 260 11.44 25.53 -1.32
C GLU A 260 12.58 24.90 -2.13
N GLU A 261 12.83 25.41 -3.34
CA GLU A 261 13.95 24.96 -4.16
C GLU A 261 15.29 25.25 -3.45
N ALA A 262 16.14 24.23 -3.38
CA ALA A 262 17.38 24.26 -2.64
C ALA A 262 18.60 24.18 -3.58
N PRO A 263 19.66 24.96 -3.34
CA PRO A 263 20.94 24.75 -3.99
C PRO A 263 21.47 23.34 -3.73
N ARG A 264 22.12 22.75 -4.73
CA ARG A 264 22.68 21.39 -4.65
C ARG A 264 23.49 21.14 -3.37
N ARG A 265 24.37 22.08 -2.98
CA ARG A 265 25.18 21.96 -1.76
C ARG A 265 24.35 21.84 -0.48
N THR A 266 23.26 22.61 -0.39
CA THR A 266 22.36 22.58 0.76
C THR A 266 21.62 21.25 0.81
N PHE A 267 21.10 20.79 -0.32
CA PHE A 267 20.45 19.49 -0.44
C PHE A 267 21.39 18.34 -0.06
N GLU A 268 22.61 18.31 -0.61
CA GLU A 268 23.59 17.25 -0.35
C GLU A 268 23.90 17.12 1.14
N LYS A 269 24.15 18.25 1.81
CA LYS A 269 24.41 18.29 3.24
C LYS A 269 23.23 17.75 4.05
N LEU A 270 22.03 18.32 3.84
CA LEU A 270 20.83 17.93 4.58
C LEU A 270 20.45 16.47 4.37
N TRP A 271 20.63 15.96 3.14
CA TRP A 271 20.36 14.57 2.82
C TRP A 271 21.38 13.64 3.48
N GLN A 272 22.67 13.97 3.44
CA GLN A 272 23.72 13.17 4.11
C GLN A 272 23.53 13.13 5.63
N ASP A 273 23.23 14.29 6.24
CA ASP A 273 22.98 14.39 7.68
C ASP A 273 21.79 13.49 8.08
N GLU A 274 20.69 13.54 7.31
CA GLU A 274 19.50 12.70 7.56
C GLU A 274 19.77 11.21 7.29
N VAL A 275 20.50 10.87 6.23
CA VAL A 275 20.88 9.48 5.92
C VAL A 275 21.75 8.90 7.01
N GLY A 276 22.74 9.65 7.53
CA GLY A 276 23.60 9.23 8.62
C GLY A 276 22.82 8.95 9.90
N GLU A 277 21.94 9.88 10.29
CA GLU A 277 21.04 9.72 11.45
C GLU A 277 20.15 8.47 11.31
N LEU A 278 19.61 8.23 10.12
CA LEU A 278 18.67 7.13 9.88
C LEU A 278 19.38 5.76 9.76
N ALA A 279 20.58 5.70 9.19
CA ALA A 279 21.31 4.45 9.00
C ALA A 279 21.70 3.76 10.32
N GLU A 280 21.90 4.55 11.38
CA GLU A 280 22.21 4.04 12.72
C GLU A 280 20.95 3.63 13.51
N ARG A 281 19.76 4.05 13.05
CA ARG A 281 18.51 3.79 13.75
C ARG A 281 18.06 2.34 13.56
N LEU A 282 18.05 1.61 14.67
CA LEU A 282 17.36 0.33 14.79
C LEU A 282 15.90 0.58 15.18
N THR A 283 14.99 -0.03 14.44
CA THR A 283 13.56 -0.05 14.75
C THR A 283 13.15 -1.44 15.17
N THR A 284 12.35 -1.53 16.23
CA THR A 284 11.71 -2.78 16.64
C THR A 284 10.24 -2.70 16.28
N GLU A 285 9.75 -3.67 15.52
CA GLU A 285 8.35 -3.79 15.12
C GLU A 285 7.81 -5.16 15.54
N THR A 286 6.58 -5.20 16.02
CA THR A 286 5.88 -6.45 16.31
C THR A 286 5.02 -6.84 15.12
N VAL A 287 5.19 -8.08 14.64
CA VAL A 287 4.37 -8.63 13.55
C VAL A 287 3.76 -9.97 13.95
N TYR A 288 2.63 -10.31 13.32
CA TYR A 288 1.95 -11.57 13.54
C TYR A 288 2.02 -12.45 12.30
N LEU A 289 2.46 -13.70 12.47
CA LEU A 289 2.72 -14.63 11.38
C LEU A 289 2.00 -15.96 11.63
N ALA A 290 0.98 -16.25 10.82
CA ALA A 290 0.36 -17.57 10.80
C ALA A 290 1.27 -18.56 10.05
N THR A 291 1.70 -19.64 10.72
CA THR A 291 2.62 -20.65 10.18
C THR A 291 2.18 -22.09 10.50
N GLY A 292 2.95 -23.08 10.06
CA GLY A 292 2.62 -24.50 10.18
C GLY A 292 1.65 -24.98 9.11
N LEU A 293 0.67 -25.81 9.49
CA LEU A 293 -0.29 -26.38 8.55
C LEU A 293 -1.41 -25.37 8.20
N LEU A 294 -1.18 -24.51 7.20
CA LEU A 294 -2.10 -23.41 6.89
C LEU A 294 -3.39 -23.79 6.14
N LEU A 295 -3.39 -24.86 5.34
CA LEU A 295 -4.54 -25.22 4.50
C LEU A 295 -5.86 -25.38 5.28
N PRO A 296 -5.89 -26.10 6.43
CA PRO A 296 -7.11 -26.27 7.23
C PRO A 296 -7.64 -24.97 7.83
N ILE A 297 -6.79 -23.98 8.07
CA ILE A 297 -7.16 -22.69 8.66
C ILE A 297 -7.30 -21.57 7.63
N TRP A 298 -7.09 -21.87 6.34
CA TRP A 298 -6.97 -20.88 5.28
C TRP A 298 -8.21 -19.99 5.12
N SER A 299 -9.40 -20.58 5.24
CA SER A 299 -10.69 -19.88 5.18
C SER A 299 -10.97 -19.01 6.41
N SER A 300 -10.27 -19.26 7.52
CA SER A 300 -10.45 -18.52 8.77
C SER A 300 -9.59 -17.26 8.83
N LEU A 301 -8.49 -17.23 8.06
CA LEU A 301 -7.54 -16.12 7.98
C LEU A 301 -8.12 -14.92 7.18
N PRO A 302 -7.79 -13.67 7.54
CA PRO A 302 -8.39 -12.47 6.95
C PRO A 302 -8.11 -12.30 5.44
N ILE A 303 -9.15 -12.30 4.60
CA ILE A 303 -9.00 -12.24 3.13
C ILE A 303 -8.47 -10.88 2.65
N ASN A 304 -8.69 -9.82 3.43
CA ASN A 304 -8.31 -8.46 3.06
C ASN A 304 -6.79 -8.25 3.01
N TYR A 305 -5.99 -9.10 3.65
CA TYR A 305 -4.53 -9.01 3.65
C TYR A 305 -3.94 -10.39 3.31
N LEU A 306 -3.59 -10.57 2.03
CA LEU A 306 -3.02 -11.80 1.48
C LEU A 306 -1.53 -11.58 1.23
N GLU A 307 -0.77 -11.55 2.32
CA GLU A 307 0.68 -11.43 2.24
C GLU A 307 1.34 -12.64 2.91
N VAL A 308 2.23 -13.31 2.18
CA VAL A 308 3.06 -14.38 2.73
C VAL A 308 4.47 -13.86 2.84
N ARG A 309 5.05 -13.90 4.05
CA ARG A 309 6.43 -13.44 4.26
C ARG A 309 7.31 -14.56 4.76
N ARG A 310 8.55 -14.54 4.24
CA ARG A 310 9.68 -15.25 4.82
C ARG A 310 10.53 -14.25 5.59
N ILE A 311 10.52 -14.31 6.90
CA ILE A 311 11.39 -13.50 7.74
C ILE A 311 12.69 -14.29 7.93
N VAL A 312 13.83 -13.66 7.66
CA VAL A 312 15.16 -14.25 7.84
C VAL A 312 16.02 -13.28 8.63
N ASP A 313 16.60 -13.75 9.74
CA ASP A 313 17.55 -12.96 10.52
C ASP A 313 19.01 -13.20 10.08
N GLU A 314 19.95 -12.43 10.62
CA GLU A 314 21.37 -12.58 10.29
C GLU A 314 21.99 -13.88 10.81
N GLU A 315 21.38 -14.50 11.81
CA GLU A 315 21.76 -15.83 12.34
C GLU A 315 21.33 -16.97 11.41
N GLY A 316 20.55 -16.68 10.38
CA GLY A 316 20.08 -17.65 9.38
C GLY A 316 18.80 -18.40 9.79
N ARG A 317 18.15 -18.01 10.89
CA ARG A 317 16.82 -18.51 11.27
C ARG A 317 15.79 -17.95 10.29
N SER A 318 14.84 -18.80 9.92
CA SER A 318 13.80 -18.45 8.94
C SER A 318 12.42 -18.82 9.45
N TRP A 319 11.51 -17.86 9.40
CA TRP A 319 10.09 -18.05 9.64
C TRP A 319 9.34 -17.82 8.34
N LEU A 320 8.44 -18.71 7.97
CA LEU A 320 7.63 -18.61 6.77
C LEU A 320 6.17 -18.74 7.16
N GLY A 321 5.35 -17.80 6.72
CA GLY A 321 3.93 -17.85 7.01
C GLY A 321 3.15 -16.72 6.36
N ARG A 322 1.85 -16.71 6.61
CA ARG A 322 0.96 -15.63 6.19
C ARG A 322 0.95 -14.55 7.26
N MET A 323 1.15 -13.31 6.86
CA MET A 323 1.04 -12.16 7.75
C MET A 323 -0.41 -11.98 8.19
N VAL A 324 -0.59 -11.73 9.47
CA VAL A 324 -1.90 -11.37 10.05
C VAL A 324 -1.78 -9.94 10.55
N HIS A 325 -2.70 -9.08 10.12
CA HIS A 325 -2.72 -7.71 10.60
C HIS A 325 -3.13 -7.71 12.09
N GLU A 326 -2.46 -6.89 12.92
CA GLU A 326 -2.67 -6.83 14.38
C GLU A 326 -4.16 -6.71 14.75
N LEU A 327 -4.92 -5.89 14.03
CA LEU A 327 -6.36 -5.70 14.20
C LEU A 327 -7.22 -6.95 14.02
N ASP A 328 -6.75 -7.92 13.24
CA ASP A 328 -7.48 -9.15 12.95
C ASP A 328 -7.08 -10.30 13.87
N VAL A 329 -6.03 -10.12 14.69
CA VAL A 329 -5.51 -11.16 15.60
C VAL A 329 -6.57 -11.59 16.62
N ALA A 330 -7.20 -10.64 17.32
CA ALA A 330 -8.22 -10.98 18.33
C ALA A 330 -9.39 -11.78 17.74
N LYS A 331 -9.89 -11.38 16.56
CA LYS A 331 -10.95 -12.10 15.85
C LYS A 331 -10.51 -13.47 15.36
N LEU A 332 -9.24 -13.60 14.95
CA LEU A 332 -8.67 -14.87 14.54
C LEU A 332 -8.58 -15.83 15.72
N LEU A 333 -8.08 -15.37 16.87
CA LEU A 333 -7.97 -16.18 18.09
C LEU A 333 -9.34 -16.64 18.61
N GLU A 334 -10.34 -15.75 18.59
CA GLU A 334 -11.72 -16.08 18.96
C GLU A 334 -12.30 -17.21 18.08
N LYS A 335 -12.02 -17.22 16.77
CA LYS A 335 -12.49 -18.30 15.87
C LYS A 335 -11.89 -19.68 16.19
N PHE A 336 -10.78 -19.72 16.91
CA PHE A 336 -10.10 -20.95 17.31
C PHE A 336 -10.28 -21.26 18.79
N ASP A 337 -11.21 -20.59 19.47
CA ASP A 337 -11.48 -20.72 20.91
C ASP A 337 -10.22 -20.52 21.78
N VAL A 338 -9.28 -19.70 21.30
CA VAL A 338 -8.07 -19.34 22.03
C VAL A 338 -8.33 -18.04 22.81
N ALA A 339 -8.11 -18.06 24.11
CA ALA A 339 -8.21 -16.86 24.95
C ALA A 339 -7.16 -15.83 24.49
N SER A 340 -7.63 -14.68 23.96
CA SER A 340 -6.75 -13.61 23.49
C SER A 340 -6.23 -12.78 24.67
N THR A 341 -4.91 -12.72 24.80
CA THR A 341 -4.16 -11.77 25.66
C THR A 341 -3.64 -10.57 24.87
N VAL A 342 -3.90 -10.49 23.56
CA VAL A 342 -3.39 -9.42 22.70
C VAL A 342 -4.15 -8.13 22.94
N GLU A 343 -3.53 -7.22 23.70
CA GLU A 343 -3.98 -5.84 23.86
C GLU A 343 -3.54 -5.01 22.65
N LEU A 344 -4.50 -4.38 21.96
CA LEU A 344 -4.21 -3.48 20.84
C LEU A 344 -3.61 -2.18 21.37
N SER A 345 -2.52 -1.71 20.78
CA SER A 345 -1.96 -0.41 21.16
C SER A 345 -2.94 0.74 20.82
N PRO A 346 -2.96 1.84 21.59
CA PRO A 346 -3.81 3.01 21.30
C PRO A 346 -3.63 3.55 19.88
N ASP A 347 -2.39 3.60 19.37
CA ASP A 347 -2.09 4.05 18.02
C ASP A 347 -2.67 3.12 16.95
N THR A 348 -2.62 1.79 17.17
CA THR A 348 -3.24 0.80 16.28
C THR A 348 -4.75 0.98 16.22
N ILE A 349 -5.40 1.27 17.37
CA ILE A 349 -6.85 1.53 17.44
C ILE A 349 -7.21 2.80 16.66
N ILE A 350 -6.46 3.88 16.82
CA ILE A 350 -6.71 5.14 16.08
C ILE A 350 -6.59 4.94 14.58
N ARG A 351 -5.55 4.22 14.13
CA ARG A 351 -5.37 3.88 12.71
C ARG A 351 -6.57 3.10 12.18
N ALA A 352 -7.04 2.10 12.94
CA ALA A 352 -8.23 1.32 12.57
C ALA A 352 -9.50 2.16 12.44
N LEU A 353 -9.70 3.11 13.37
CA LEU A 353 -10.84 4.02 13.34
C LEU A 353 -10.75 4.98 12.15
N GLY A 354 -9.55 5.44 11.79
CA GLY A 354 -9.30 6.24 10.58
C GLY A 354 -9.67 5.50 9.29
N GLU A 355 -9.43 4.19 9.24
CA GLU A 355 -9.86 3.32 8.13
C GLU A 355 -11.38 2.98 8.15
N GLY A 356 -12.14 3.54 9.08
CA GLY A 356 -13.59 3.30 9.20
C GLY A 356 -13.95 1.96 9.84
N ARG A 357 -13.00 1.25 10.45
CA ARG A 357 -13.27 -0.01 11.17
C ARG A 357 -13.86 0.28 12.56
N THR A 358 -14.56 -0.71 13.11
CA THR A 358 -15.11 -0.68 14.47
C THR A 358 -14.38 -1.68 15.36
N ILE A 359 -14.01 -1.26 16.57
CA ILE A 359 -13.24 -2.07 17.53
C ILE A 359 -14.10 -2.31 18.78
N PRO A 360 -14.50 -3.56 19.08
CA PRO A 360 -15.20 -3.87 20.33
C PRO A 360 -14.25 -3.79 21.53
N ILE A 361 -14.78 -3.35 22.67
CA ILE A 361 -14.09 -3.22 23.95
C ILE A 361 -14.86 -4.07 24.96
N LYS A 362 -14.15 -4.88 25.75
CA LYS A 362 -14.75 -5.70 26.82
C LYS A 362 -14.50 -5.15 28.23
N GLN A 363 -13.44 -4.35 28.40
CA GLN A 363 -13.02 -3.74 29.66
C GLN A 363 -12.72 -2.25 29.43
N PRO A 364 -13.08 -1.34 30.35
CA PRO A 364 -13.70 -1.58 31.65
C PRO A 364 -15.21 -1.90 31.57
N PHE A 365 -15.82 -1.79 30.41
CA PHE A 365 -17.19 -2.21 30.13
C PHE A 365 -17.35 -2.60 28.65
N GLU A 366 -18.45 -3.30 28.34
CA GLU A 366 -18.78 -3.64 26.96
C GLU A 366 -19.14 -2.39 26.15
N ALA A 367 -18.33 -2.06 25.16
CA ALA A 367 -18.54 -0.93 24.26
C ALA A 367 -17.89 -1.18 22.89
N THR A 368 -17.99 -0.22 21.99
CA THR A 368 -17.36 -0.30 20.67
C THR A 368 -16.82 1.07 20.27
N PHE A 369 -15.53 1.14 19.97
CA PHE A 369 -14.96 2.28 19.28
C PHE A 369 -15.41 2.28 17.81
N LYS A 370 -15.85 3.44 17.35
CA LYS A 370 -16.30 3.64 15.97
C LYS A 370 -15.94 5.04 15.47
N CYS A 371 -15.56 5.17 14.20
CA CYS A 371 -15.55 6.47 13.55
C CYS A 371 -16.96 6.82 13.06
N SER A 372 -17.50 7.93 13.57
CA SER A 372 -18.84 8.41 13.27
C SER A 372 -18.78 9.80 12.65
N ARG A 373 -19.64 10.05 11.66
CA ARG A 373 -19.78 11.37 11.05
C ARG A 373 -20.84 12.16 11.80
N VAL A 374 -20.46 13.30 12.36
CA VAL A 374 -21.34 14.23 13.09
C VAL A 374 -21.13 15.63 12.53
N ALA A 375 -22.21 16.28 12.10
CA ALA A 375 -22.17 17.62 11.51
C ALA A 375 -21.16 17.80 10.35
N GLY A 376 -20.87 16.73 9.60
CA GLY A 376 -19.93 16.76 8.48
C GLY A 376 -18.49 16.38 8.84
N GLU A 377 -18.15 16.31 10.12
CA GLU A 377 -16.81 15.95 10.62
C GLU A 377 -16.74 14.47 11.02
N GLN A 378 -15.58 13.85 10.85
CA GLN A 378 -15.30 12.53 11.41
C GLN A 378 -14.86 12.64 12.86
N ARG A 379 -15.49 11.86 13.73
CA ARG A 379 -15.21 11.83 15.17
C ARG A 379 -15.12 10.40 15.66
N TYR A 380 -14.20 10.15 16.59
CA TYR A 380 -14.11 8.87 17.28
C TYR A 380 -15.18 8.81 18.38
N GLU A 381 -15.99 7.75 18.36
CA GLU A 381 -17.13 7.56 19.24
C GLU A 381 -16.99 6.26 20.05
N ILE A 382 -17.41 6.30 21.31
CA ILE A 382 -17.58 5.14 22.18
C ILE A 382 -19.06 4.77 22.19
N VAL A 383 -19.44 3.80 21.37
CA VAL A 383 -20.81 3.30 21.28
C VAL A 383 -21.07 2.29 22.40
N GLY A 384 -22.17 2.45 23.12
CA GLY A 384 -22.56 1.52 24.19
C GLY A 384 -22.04 1.85 25.58
N ALA A 385 -21.37 3.01 25.76
CA ALA A 385 -20.91 3.46 27.07
C ALA A 385 -22.07 3.58 28.09
N PRO A 386 -21.99 2.91 29.27
CA PRO A 386 -23.00 3.03 30.31
C PRO A 386 -23.12 4.46 30.84
N ALA A 387 -24.34 4.91 31.16
CA ALA A 387 -24.59 6.26 31.67
C ALA A 387 -23.82 6.57 32.97
N GLU A 388 -23.60 5.56 33.80
CA GLU A 388 -22.86 5.64 35.06
C GLU A 388 -21.37 5.96 34.86
N GLN A 389 -20.81 5.59 33.70
CA GLN A 389 -19.40 5.77 33.37
C GLN A 389 -19.13 7.12 32.69
N LEU A 390 -20.16 7.89 32.35
CA LEU A 390 -20.00 9.20 31.70
C LEU A 390 -19.16 10.21 32.49
N PRO A 391 -19.28 10.34 33.83
CA PRO A 391 -18.42 11.23 34.60
C PRO A 391 -16.95 10.84 34.51
N TRP A 392 -16.66 9.54 34.57
CA TRP A 392 -15.30 9.01 34.45
C TRP A 392 -14.73 9.21 33.04
N LEU A 393 -15.50 8.87 32.00
CA LEU A 393 -15.11 9.11 30.60
C LEU A 393 -14.78 10.59 30.34
N LYS A 394 -15.54 11.52 30.96
CA LYS A 394 -15.23 12.96 30.90
C LYS A 394 -13.94 13.33 31.61
N SER A 395 -13.63 12.70 32.74
CA SER A 395 -12.37 12.95 33.47
C SER A 395 -11.12 12.53 32.71
N ILE A 396 -11.21 11.50 31.85
CA ILE A 396 -10.10 11.05 31.00
C ILE A 396 -10.05 11.77 29.64
N GLY A 397 -10.90 12.79 29.42
CA GLY A 397 -10.86 13.65 28.23
C GLY A 397 -11.90 13.35 27.15
N CYS A 398 -12.84 12.42 27.36
CA CYS A 398 -13.99 12.28 26.46
C CYS A 398 -14.98 13.45 26.64
N PHE A 399 -15.81 13.69 25.64
CA PHE A 399 -16.92 14.64 25.73
C PHE A 399 -18.23 14.01 25.27
N THR A 400 -19.35 14.63 25.62
CA THR A 400 -20.69 14.09 25.34
C THR A 400 -21.54 15.10 24.60
N GLU A 401 -22.29 14.65 23.60
CA GLU A 401 -23.30 15.47 22.91
C GLU A 401 -24.63 14.71 22.87
N ILE A 402 -25.74 15.44 22.89
CA ILE A 402 -27.07 14.88 22.71
C ILE A 402 -27.43 14.96 21.23
N ILE A 403 -27.50 13.81 20.56
CA ILE A 403 -27.83 13.72 19.13
C ILE A 403 -28.96 12.69 18.99
N SER A 404 -30.03 13.06 18.28
CA SER A 404 -31.22 12.22 18.11
C SER A 404 -31.77 11.68 19.43
N PHE A 405 -31.89 12.56 20.44
CA PHE A 405 -32.38 12.26 21.80
C PHE A 405 -31.56 11.23 22.59
N ARG A 406 -30.32 10.94 22.17
CA ARG A 406 -29.39 10.06 22.89
C ARG A 406 -28.10 10.78 23.21
N THR A 407 -27.60 10.60 24.43
CA THR A 407 -26.26 11.05 24.82
C THR A 407 -25.23 10.14 24.15
N ARG A 408 -24.39 10.70 23.30
CA ARG A 408 -23.30 10.01 22.61
C ARG A 408 -21.96 10.49 23.17
N VAL A 409 -20.99 9.60 23.25
CA VAL A 409 -19.68 9.85 23.85
C VAL A 409 -18.61 9.86 22.76
N PHE A 410 -17.79 10.90 22.75
CA PHE A 410 -16.77 11.11 21.73
C PHE A 410 -15.38 11.32 22.35
N ILE A 411 -14.36 10.94 21.60
CA ILE A 411 -12.95 11.12 21.91
C ILE A 411 -12.40 12.24 21.02
N PRO A 412 -11.74 13.27 21.58
CA PRO A 412 -11.10 14.30 20.77
C PRO A 412 -9.98 13.71 19.90
N THR A 413 -9.98 13.99 18.60
CA THR A 413 -9.01 13.45 17.64
C THR A 413 -7.56 13.85 17.98
N ALA A 414 -7.35 15.08 18.44
CA ALA A 414 -6.02 15.58 18.81
C ALA A 414 -5.40 14.88 20.03
N THR A 415 -6.22 14.33 20.92
CA THR A 415 -5.77 13.66 22.15
C THR A 415 -6.24 12.20 22.20
N ALA A 416 -6.50 11.59 21.05
CA ALA A 416 -7.10 10.26 21.00
C ALA A 416 -6.19 9.19 21.62
N SER A 417 -4.88 9.26 21.39
CA SER A 417 -3.93 8.25 21.90
C SER A 417 -3.90 8.18 23.43
N PRO A 418 -3.67 9.28 24.17
CA PRO A 418 -3.68 9.23 25.63
C PRO A 418 -5.06 8.84 26.19
N VAL A 419 -6.18 9.33 25.60
CA VAL A 419 -7.52 8.99 26.07
C VAL A 419 -7.82 7.49 25.92
N ILE A 420 -7.43 6.89 24.78
CA ILE A 420 -7.60 5.45 24.54
C ILE A 420 -6.69 4.64 25.46
N SER A 421 -5.46 5.11 25.71
CA SER A 421 -4.54 4.48 26.65
C SER A 421 -5.11 4.45 28.08
N ASP A 422 -5.60 5.60 28.57
CA ASP A 422 -6.22 5.71 29.90
C ASP A 422 -7.51 4.89 30.02
N LEU A 423 -8.23 4.69 28.92
CA LEU A 423 -9.43 3.86 28.89
C LEU A 423 -9.11 2.37 29.02
N LEU A 424 -8.02 1.90 28.39
CA LEU A 424 -7.69 0.47 28.27
C LEU A 424 -6.79 -0.05 29.40
N HIS A 425 -6.00 0.79 30.06
CA HIS A 425 -5.03 0.38 31.10
C HIS A 425 -5.54 0.55 32.54
N LEU A 426 -6.82 0.26 32.80
CA LEU A 426 -7.40 0.21 34.15
C LEU A 426 -7.68 -1.21 34.63
#